data_AF-A0A318L3G1-F1
#
_entry.id   AF-A0A318L3G1-F1
#
_cell.length_a   1.000
_cell.length_b   1.000
_cell.length_c   1.000
_cell.angle_alpha   90.00
_cell.angle_beta   90.00
_cell.angle_gamma   90.00
#
_symmetry.space_group_name_H-M   'P 1'
#
loop_
_entity.id
_entity.type
_entity.pdbx_description
1 polymer ?
#
loop_
_entity_poly.entity_id
_entity_poly.type
_entity_poly.pdbx_seq_one_letter_code
_entity_poly.pdbx_strand_id
1 'polypeptide(L)'
;MEYVDKRCPYCKYKYLVRIPKNQKIYGCPVITCKSCGQQFFDKDYIEPGLRIVGANYPDKTFSWNWTLFIFDGLFVAYDYNMPYLHPLEYLIGSILIILTIHSVINTLDQRNTYKINLAKAKTDYQESLNRLSNKEYLLLLQKNGVEIPNKFLQ
;
A
#
# COMPACT_ATOMS: atom_id res chain seq x y z
N MET A 1 3.57 -10.63 8.40
CA MET A 1 2.88 -11.10 7.18
C MET A 1 2.88 -12.61 7.21
N GLU A 2 1.80 -13.23 6.80
CA GLU A 2 1.65 -14.69 6.78
C GLU A 2 1.13 -15.10 5.40
N TYR A 3 1.68 -16.19 4.86
CA TYR A 3 1.21 -16.79 3.63
C TYR A 3 0.26 -17.91 4.00
N VAL A 4 -0.99 -17.80 3.56
CA VAL A 4 -2.00 -18.82 3.80
C VAL A 4 -2.27 -19.58 2.50
N ASP A 5 -2.12 -20.89 2.57
CA ASP A 5 -2.47 -21.82 1.50
C ASP A 5 -3.99 -21.97 1.44
N LYS A 6 -4.62 -21.35 0.45
CA LYS A 6 -6.05 -21.56 0.16
C LYS A 6 -6.23 -22.49 -1.02
N ARG A 7 -7.42 -23.09 -1.12
CA ARG A 7 -7.77 -24.02 -2.20
C ARG A 7 -9.09 -23.61 -2.85
N CYS A 8 -9.15 -23.72 -4.17
CA CYS A 8 -10.40 -23.59 -4.91
C CYS A 8 -11.39 -24.67 -4.42
N PRO A 9 -12.64 -24.32 -4.11
CA PRO A 9 -13.64 -25.29 -3.63
C PRO A 9 -14.00 -26.34 -4.69
N TYR A 10 -13.83 -26.01 -5.97
CA TYR A 10 -14.22 -26.89 -7.09
C TYR A 10 -13.09 -27.82 -7.54
N CYS A 11 -11.91 -27.29 -7.84
CA CYS A 11 -10.79 -28.07 -8.39
C CYS A 11 -9.65 -28.33 -7.39
N LYS A 12 -9.76 -27.84 -6.15
CA LYS A 12 -8.74 -27.96 -5.08
C LYS A 12 -7.37 -27.35 -5.42
N TYR A 13 -7.25 -26.61 -6.53
CA TYR A 13 -6.04 -25.89 -6.91
C TYR A 13 -5.63 -24.93 -5.80
N LYS A 14 -4.35 -25.01 -5.39
CA LYS A 14 -3.79 -24.18 -4.33
C LYS A 14 -3.46 -22.79 -4.85
N TYR A 15 -3.84 -21.77 -4.12
CA TYR A 15 -3.42 -20.40 -4.37
C TYR A 15 -2.92 -19.77 -3.07
N LEU A 16 -1.82 -19.02 -3.20
CA LEU A 16 -1.18 -18.33 -2.09
C LEU A 16 -1.86 -16.98 -1.87
N VAL A 17 -2.39 -16.78 -0.67
CA VAL A 17 -2.88 -15.47 -0.24
C VAL A 17 -1.92 -14.88 0.78
N ARG A 18 -1.46 -13.67 0.50
CA ARG A 18 -0.62 -12.91 1.43
C ARG A 18 -1.51 -12.14 2.39
N ILE A 19 -1.60 -12.60 3.63
CA ILE A 19 -2.43 -11.97 4.65
C ILE A 19 -1.52 -11.09 5.54
N PRO A 20 -1.78 -9.78 5.63
CA PRO A 20 -1.10 -8.93 6.60
C PRO A 20 -1.60 -9.31 8.01
N LYS A 21 -0.66 -9.52 8.95
CA LYS A 21 -1.00 -9.90 10.34
C LYS A 21 -1.89 -8.82 10.95
N ASN A 22 -3.04 -9.20 11.50
CA ASN A 22 -4.05 -8.32 12.10
C ASN A 22 -4.66 -7.26 11.16
N GLN A 23 -4.63 -7.47 9.85
CA GLN A 23 -5.23 -6.52 8.90
C GLN A 23 -6.21 -7.25 7.95
N LYS A 24 -7.28 -6.54 7.59
CA LYS A 24 -8.29 -7.01 6.64
C LYS A 24 -7.73 -6.97 5.22
N ILE A 25 -8.07 -7.97 4.39
CA ILE A 25 -7.68 -8.01 2.98
C ILE A 25 -8.77 -7.31 2.18
N TYR A 26 -8.40 -6.32 1.39
CA TYR A 26 -9.33 -5.59 0.54
C TYR A 26 -9.21 -6.05 -0.90
N GLY A 27 -10.35 -6.28 -1.55
CA GLY A 27 -10.42 -6.74 -2.94
C GLY A 27 -11.79 -7.33 -3.26
N CYS A 28 -11.93 -7.85 -4.47
CA CYS A 28 -13.14 -8.53 -4.90
C CYS A 28 -13.25 -9.90 -4.18
N PRO A 29 -14.31 -10.15 -3.38
CA PRO A 29 -14.54 -11.44 -2.74
C PRO A 29 -14.96 -12.53 -3.72
N VAL A 30 -15.45 -12.17 -4.91
CA VAL A 30 -15.69 -13.14 -5.98
C VAL A 30 -14.41 -13.34 -6.78
N ILE A 31 -13.80 -14.52 -6.66
CA ILE A 31 -12.52 -14.86 -7.27
C ILE A 31 -12.73 -15.89 -8.37
N THR A 32 -12.12 -15.67 -9.53
CA THR A 32 -12.06 -16.66 -10.61
C THR A 32 -10.85 -17.58 -10.41
N CYS A 33 -11.07 -18.89 -10.33
CA CYS A 33 -9.98 -19.85 -10.23
C CYS A 33 -9.16 -19.89 -11.52
N LYS A 34 -7.83 -19.75 -11.41
CA LYS A 34 -6.91 -19.82 -12.57
C LYS A 34 -6.85 -21.18 -13.25
N SER A 35 -7.15 -22.27 -12.53
CA SER A 35 -7.06 -23.63 -13.05
C SER A 35 -8.35 -24.09 -13.72
N CYS A 36 -9.51 -23.89 -13.10
CA CYS A 36 -10.79 -24.36 -13.64
C CYS A 36 -11.69 -23.26 -14.21
N GLY A 37 -11.31 -21.98 -14.08
CA GLY A 37 -12.10 -20.85 -14.57
C GLY A 37 -13.39 -20.56 -13.80
N GLN A 38 -13.75 -21.38 -12.81
CA GLN A 38 -14.98 -21.18 -12.03
C GLN A 38 -14.82 -20.05 -11.02
N GLN A 39 -15.90 -19.29 -10.83
CA GLN A 39 -15.99 -18.23 -9.83
C GLN A 39 -16.44 -18.79 -8.49
N PHE A 40 -15.81 -18.36 -7.41
CA PHE A 40 -16.19 -18.72 -6.05
C PHE A 40 -16.08 -17.52 -5.12
N PHE A 41 -16.77 -17.59 -3.98
CA PHE A 41 -16.75 -16.55 -2.97
C PHE A 41 -15.70 -16.85 -1.89
N ASP A 42 -14.80 -15.89 -1.65
CA ASP A 42 -13.77 -15.94 -0.61
C ASP A 42 -14.08 -14.91 0.48
N LYS A 43 -14.39 -15.40 1.69
CA LYS A 43 -14.86 -14.58 2.83
C LYS A 43 -13.79 -13.67 3.42
N ASP A 44 -12.52 -13.94 3.16
CA ASP A 44 -11.44 -13.14 3.76
C ASP A 44 -11.21 -11.82 2.99
N TYR A 45 -11.72 -11.72 1.77
CA TYR A 45 -11.67 -10.50 0.98
C TYR A 45 -12.87 -9.62 1.28
N ILE A 46 -12.60 -8.34 1.49
CA ILE A 46 -13.60 -7.32 1.77
C ILE A 46 -13.68 -6.37 0.58
N GLU A 47 -14.90 -6.23 0.06
CA GLU A 47 -15.20 -5.33 -1.06
C GLU A 47 -14.86 -3.87 -0.69
N PRO A 48 -13.93 -3.20 -1.40
CA PRO A 48 -13.45 -1.87 -1.03
C PRO A 48 -14.54 -0.78 -0.94
N GLY A 49 -15.57 -0.86 -1.80
CA GLY A 49 -16.68 0.09 -1.89
C GLY A 49 -17.67 0.01 -0.73
N LEU A 50 -17.66 -1.08 0.04
CA LEU A 50 -18.46 -1.24 1.25
C LEU A 50 -17.83 -0.56 2.48
N ARG A 51 -16.62 -0.01 2.36
CA ARG A 51 -15.94 0.70 3.45
C ARG A 51 -16.70 1.98 3.80
N ILE A 52 -16.85 2.26 5.09
CA ILE A 52 -17.21 3.61 5.57
C ILE A 52 -16.11 4.56 5.08
N VAL A 53 -16.49 5.54 4.27
CA VAL A 53 -15.61 6.57 3.73
C VAL A 53 -14.91 7.25 4.93
N GLY A 54 -13.59 7.13 5.04
CA GLY A 54 -12.83 7.73 6.15
C GLY A 54 -11.84 6.80 6.85
N ALA A 55 -11.83 5.51 6.53
CA ALA A 55 -10.77 4.65 7.04
C ALA A 55 -9.47 5.00 6.30
N ASN A 56 -8.65 5.79 6.99
CA ASN A 56 -7.41 6.35 6.51
C ASN A 56 -6.59 5.26 5.82
N TYR A 57 -6.19 5.50 4.58
CA TYR A 57 -4.92 4.92 4.14
C TYR A 57 -3.89 5.36 5.18
N PRO A 58 -3.04 4.47 5.72
CA PRO A 58 -2.04 4.87 6.67
C PRO A 58 -1.12 5.85 5.96
N ASP A 59 -1.44 7.13 6.08
CA ASP A 59 -0.52 8.23 5.93
C ASP A 59 0.49 8.02 7.04
N LYS A 60 1.54 7.27 6.71
CA LYS A 60 2.81 7.47 7.39
C LYS A 60 3.26 8.86 6.95
N THR A 61 2.73 9.89 7.60
CA THR A 61 3.18 11.27 7.46
C THR A 61 4.65 11.30 7.83
N PHE A 62 5.42 11.25 6.76
CA PHE A 62 6.84 11.43 6.65
C PHE A 62 7.27 12.68 7.44
N SER A 63 7.86 12.49 8.62
CA SER A 63 8.19 13.60 9.53
C SER A 63 9.50 13.40 10.30
N TRP A 64 10.56 12.89 9.67
CA TRP A 64 11.87 12.85 10.36
C TRP A 64 13.14 13.10 9.52
N ASN A 65 13.06 13.33 8.21
CA ASN A 65 14.29 13.45 7.39
C ASN A 65 14.72 14.88 7.05
N TRP A 66 13.96 15.92 7.40
CA TRP A 66 14.32 17.31 7.04
C TRP A 66 15.47 17.86 7.89
N THR A 67 15.61 17.39 9.13
CA THR A 67 16.65 17.83 10.07
C THR A 67 18.05 17.52 9.54
N LEU A 68 18.26 16.34 8.94
CA LEU A 68 19.55 15.94 8.38
C LEU A 68 19.97 16.80 7.18
N PHE A 69 19.02 17.24 6.34
CA PHE A 69 19.31 18.14 5.22
C PHE A 69 19.82 19.51 5.66
N ILE A 70 19.27 20.05 6.73
CA ILE A 70 19.66 21.38 7.25
C ILE A 70 21.06 21.31 7.85
N PHE A 71 21.37 20.24 8.59
CA PHE A 71 22.69 20.07 9.20
C PHE A 71 23.80 19.81 8.16
N ASP A 72 23.55 19.02 7.11
CA ASP A 72 24.55 18.77 6.05
C ASP A 72 24.84 20.02 5.21
N GLY A 73 23.80 20.79 4.86
CA GLY A 73 23.97 22.03 4.10
C GLY A 73 24.76 23.09 4.86
N LEU A 74 24.60 23.15 6.19
CA LEU A 74 25.39 24.03 7.06
C LEU A 74 26.85 23.58 7.19
N PHE A 75 27.12 22.27 7.22
CA PHE A 75 28.49 21.74 7.30
C PHE A 75 29.29 22.06 6.02
N VAL A 76 28.70 21.83 4.85
CA VAL A 76 29.35 22.12 3.55
C VAL A 76 29.57 23.63 3.35
N ALA A 77 28.64 24.48 3.80
CA ALA A 77 28.79 25.94 3.75
C ALA A 77 29.85 26.46 4.74
N TYR A 78 30.04 25.78 5.86
CA TYR A 78 31.09 26.08 6.83
C TYR A 78 32.48 25.67 6.30
N ASP A 79 32.60 24.50 5.67
CA ASP A 79 33.85 23.99 5.09
C ASP A 79 34.41 24.89 3.97
N TYR A 80 33.56 25.51 3.15
CA TYR A 80 33.99 26.38 2.06
C TYR A 80 34.69 27.67 2.51
N ASN A 81 34.55 28.05 3.80
CA ASN A 81 35.13 29.27 4.36
C ASN A 81 36.44 29.03 5.12
N MET A 82 36.89 27.77 5.28
CA MET A 82 38.10 27.44 6.04
C MET A 82 39.16 26.76 5.14
N PRO A 83 40.26 27.44 4.79
CA PRO A 83 41.24 26.93 3.82
C PRO A 83 42.11 25.74 4.30
N TYR A 84 41.86 25.16 5.48
CA TYR A 84 42.73 24.16 6.11
C TYR A 84 41.97 23.03 6.84
N LEU A 85 40.98 22.41 6.19
CA LEU A 85 40.40 21.17 6.74
C LEU A 85 41.36 19.99 6.57
N HIS A 86 41.56 19.22 7.64
CA HIS A 86 42.42 18.04 7.67
C HIS A 86 41.81 16.95 6.74
N PRO A 87 42.61 16.09 6.08
CA PRO A 87 42.11 15.05 5.16
C PRO A 87 41.00 14.14 5.73
N LEU A 88 40.97 13.97 7.06
CA LEU A 88 39.97 13.19 7.77
C LEU A 88 38.59 13.88 7.79
N GLU A 89 38.55 15.20 7.84
CA GLU A 89 37.32 15.99 7.84
C GLU A 89 36.66 15.97 6.46
N TYR A 90 37.46 16.06 5.38
CA TYR A 90 36.98 15.84 4.01
C TYR A 90 36.36 14.45 3.80
N LEU A 91 36.97 13.41 4.38
CA LEU A 91 36.46 12.05 4.29
C LEU A 91 35.11 11.93 5.02
N ILE A 92 34.99 12.49 6.22
CA ILE A 92 33.74 12.53 6.99
C ILE A 92 32.65 13.29 6.22
N GLY A 93 32.97 14.47 5.68
CA GLY A 93 32.04 15.27 4.88
C GLY A 93 31.54 14.51 3.64
N SER A 94 32.43 13.80 2.94
CA SER A 94 32.04 13.00 1.77
C SER A 94 31.09 11.85 2.10
N ILE A 95 31.27 11.19 3.25
CA ILE A 95 30.38 10.12 3.73
C ILE A 95 29.01 10.68 4.08
N LEU A 96 28.95 11.83 4.75
CA LEU A 96 27.68 12.48 5.11
C LEU A 96 26.87 12.86 3.86
N ILE A 97 27.52 13.44 2.84
CA ILE A 97 26.91 13.77 1.55
C ILE A 97 26.32 12.51 0.88
N ILE A 98 27.05 11.39 0.90
CA ILE A 98 26.55 10.12 0.32
C ILE A 98 25.32 9.61 1.08
N LEU A 99 25.34 9.68 2.41
CA LEU A 99 24.20 9.26 3.24
C LEU A 99 22.98 10.16 3.01
N THR A 100 23.16 11.47 2.83
CA THR A 100 22.05 12.36 2.52
C THR A 100 21.47 12.12 1.14
N ILE A 101 22.30 11.92 0.11
CA ILE A 101 21.83 11.51 -1.23
C ILE A 101 21.03 10.20 -1.14
N HIS A 102 21.52 9.20 -0.43
CA HIS A 102 20.81 7.93 -0.25
C HIS A 102 19.45 8.13 0.46
N SER A 103 19.40 9.00 1.46
CA SER A 103 18.15 9.37 2.15
C SER A 103 17.16 10.08 1.23
N VAL A 104 17.61 10.99 0.35
CA VAL A 104 16.78 11.61 -0.70
C VAL A 104 16.16 10.54 -1.58
N ILE A 105 16.99 9.65 -2.12
CA ILE A 105 16.55 8.62 -3.09
C ILE A 105 15.50 7.72 -2.45
N ASN A 106 15.76 7.22 -1.22
CA ASN A 106 14.81 6.38 -0.50
C ASN A 106 13.50 7.12 -0.20
N THR A 107 13.56 8.41 0.11
CA THR A 107 12.38 9.25 0.33
C THR A 107 11.55 9.41 -0.95
N LEU A 108 12.21 9.67 -2.08
CA LEU A 108 11.55 9.81 -3.37
C LEU A 108 10.91 8.49 -3.81
N ASP A 109 11.60 7.38 -3.61
CA ASP A 109 11.09 6.04 -3.92
C ASP A 109 9.86 5.69 -3.06
N GLN A 110 9.91 6.00 -1.76
CA GLN A 110 8.75 5.85 -0.87
C GLN A 110 7.55 6.69 -1.33
N ARG A 111 7.79 7.95 -1.75
CA ARG A 111 6.73 8.82 -2.27
C ARG A 111 6.14 8.28 -3.57
N ASN A 112 6.96 7.81 -4.49
CA ASN A 112 6.50 7.22 -5.74
C ASN A 112 5.70 5.95 -5.50
N THR A 113 6.20 5.06 -4.64
CA THR A 113 5.50 3.85 -4.21
C THR A 113 4.15 4.16 -3.56
N TYR A 114 4.10 5.18 -2.68
CA TYR A 114 2.85 5.65 -2.09
C TYR A 114 1.87 6.15 -3.15
N LYS A 115 2.31 6.98 -4.09
CA LYS A 115 1.47 7.49 -5.18
C LYS A 115 0.89 6.36 -6.03
N ILE A 116 1.69 5.36 -6.38
CA ILE A 116 1.26 4.18 -7.14
C ILE A 116 0.21 3.40 -6.35
N ASN A 117 0.47 3.12 -5.06
CA ASN A 117 -0.46 2.39 -4.20
C ASN A 117 -1.78 3.15 -4.00
N LEU A 118 -1.71 4.48 -3.87
CA LEU A 118 -2.89 5.34 -3.75
C LEU A 118 -3.71 5.37 -5.04
N ALA A 119 -3.04 5.44 -6.20
CA ALA A 119 -3.71 5.37 -7.50
C ALA A 119 -4.43 4.03 -7.67
N LYS A 120 -3.73 2.93 -7.38
CA LYS A 120 -4.31 1.57 -7.38
C LYS A 120 -5.48 1.44 -6.41
N ALA A 121 -5.37 1.99 -5.22
CA ALA A 121 -6.45 1.99 -4.24
C ALA A 121 -7.71 2.71 -4.75
N LYS A 122 -7.52 3.85 -5.43
CA LYS A 122 -8.63 4.62 -6.02
C LYS A 122 -9.29 3.86 -7.17
N THR A 123 -8.51 3.21 -8.03
CA THR A 123 -9.05 2.38 -9.11
C THR A 123 -9.82 1.18 -8.55
N ASP A 124 -9.23 0.44 -7.61
CA ASP A 124 -9.86 -0.72 -6.98
C ASP A 124 -11.18 -0.33 -6.28
N TYR A 125 -11.24 0.87 -5.69
CA TYR A 125 -12.45 1.43 -5.10
C TYR A 125 -13.51 1.80 -6.15
N GLN A 126 -13.14 2.43 -7.25
CA GLN A 126 -14.08 2.78 -8.32
C GLN A 126 -14.66 1.53 -9.00
N GLU A 127 -13.82 0.54 -9.31
CA GLU A 127 -14.29 -0.74 -9.86
C GLU A 127 -15.24 -1.45 -8.89
N SER A 128 -14.95 -1.35 -7.60
CA SER A 128 -15.81 -1.88 -6.54
C SER A 128 -17.19 -1.23 -6.55
N LEU A 129 -17.27 0.10 -6.66
CA LEU A 129 -18.55 0.81 -6.79
C LEU A 129 -19.31 0.38 -8.05
N ASN A 130 -18.61 0.18 -9.16
CA ASN A 130 -19.22 -0.31 -10.40
C ASN A 130 -19.75 -1.76 -10.27
N ARG A 131 -19.12 -2.61 -9.46
CA ARG A 131 -19.66 -3.95 -9.16
C ARG A 131 -20.86 -3.87 -8.23
N LEU A 132 -20.79 -3.00 -7.22
CA LEU A 132 -21.86 -2.79 -6.25
C LEU A 132 -23.11 -2.15 -6.84
N SER A 133 -23.04 -1.51 -8.02
CA SER A 133 -24.24 -1.05 -8.73
C SER A 133 -25.01 -2.19 -9.41
N ASN A 134 -24.41 -3.38 -9.57
CA ASN A 134 -25.09 -4.54 -10.13
C ASN A 134 -25.93 -5.26 -9.05
N LYS A 135 -27.25 -5.35 -9.28
CA LYS A 135 -28.21 -6.02 -8.38
C LYS A 135 -27.90 -7.50 -8.16
N GLU A 136 -27.47 -8.23 -9.19
CA GLU A 136 -27.13 -9.65 -9.07
C GLU A 136 -25.93 -9.86 -8.14
N TYR A 137 -24.95 -8.96 -8.21
CA TYR A 137 -23.78 -8.98 -7.37
C TYR A 137 -24.14 -8.72 -5.90
N LEU A 138 -25.00 -7.72 -5.65
CA LEU A 138 -25.49 -7.42 -4.30
C LEU A 138 -26.23 -8.61 -3.68
N LEU A 139 -27.10 -9.28 -4.45
CA LEU A 139 -27.80 -10.48 -3.99
C LEU A 139 -26.81 -11.61 -3.64
N LEU A 140 -25.75 -11.78 -4.43
CA LEU A 140 -24.70 -12.76 -4.16
C LEU A 140 -23.95 -12.43 -2.87
N LEU A 141 -23.64 -11.15 -2.62
CA LEU A 141 -23.01 -10.70 -1.38
C LEU A 141 -23.93 -10.97 -0.16
N GLN A 142 -25.22 -10.63 -0.25
CA GLN A 142 -26.20 -10.89 0.81
C GLN A 142 -26.35 -12.39 1.11
N LYS A 143 -26.43 -13.23 0.06
CA LYS A 143 -26.51 -14.69 0.20
C LYS A 143 -25.31 -15.27 0.95
N ASN A 144 -24.14 -14.65 0.83
CA ASN A 144 -22.92 -15.05 1.53
C ASN A 144 -22.74 -14.39 2.90
N GLY A 145 -23.75 -13.65 3.40
CA GLY A 145 -23.78 -13.06 4.74
C GLY A 145 -23.05 -11.72 4.87
N VAL A 146 -22.80 -11.02 3.75
CA VAL A 146 -22.19 -9.68 3.79
C VAL A 146 -23.27 -8.63 4.07
N GLU A 147 -23.06 -7.82 5.09
CA GLU A 147 -23.92 -6.68 5.41
C GLU A 147 -23.74 -5.56 4.38
N ILE A 148 -24.83 -5.16 3.70
CA ILE A 148 -24.81 -4.13 2.67
C ILE A 148 -25.50 -2.88 3.20
N PRO A 149 -24.81 -1.71 3.21
CA PRO A 149 -25.44 -0.45 3.60
C PRO A 149 -26.61 -0.07 2.67
N ASN A 150 -27.67 0.48 3.26
CA ASN A 150 -28.90 0.87 2.55
C ASN A 150 -28.68 1.76 1.30
N LYS A 151 -27.59 2.53 1.26
CA LYS A 151 -27.22 3.38 0.12
C LYS A 151 -27.06 2.61 -1.20
N PHE A 152 -26.78 1.30 -1.15
CA PHE A 152 -26.62 0.45 -2.32
C PHE A 152 -27.88 -0.39 -2.62
N LEU A 153 -28.89 -0.37 -1.75
CA LEU A 153 -30.12 -1.15 -1.87
C LEU A 153 -31.30 -0.37 -2.47
N GLN A 154 -31.08 0.90 -2.85
CA GLN A 154 -32.04 1.79 -3.51
C GLN A 154 -31.98 1.57 -5.04
#